data_AF-A0A9Q0QG99-F1
#
_entry.id   AF-A0A9Q0QG99-F1
#
_cell.length_a   1.000
_cell.length_b   1.000
_cell.length_c   1.000
_cell.angle_alpha   90.00
_cell.angle_beta   90.00
_cell.angle_gamma   90.00
#
_symmetry.space_group_name_H-M   'P 1'
#
loop_
_entity.id
_entity.type
_entity.pdbx_description
1 polymer ?
#
loop_
_entity_poly.entity_id
_entity_poly.type
_entity_poly.pdbx_seq_one_letter_code
_entity_poly.pdbx_strand_id
1 'polypeptide(L)'
;MNGRVSPSSSIDRGGTAIFMASPFQPNYSSRAVQEALEHLASIDLIELCSEAKVEHCRATRDLRSCGRYVQYVLNSCSHASLCSECSQRCDICPICRIPIPKTGIRLRPRLYYECIESGLISKRCDERFQDKEDADNELTTDVQRLYSLFDVALENNL
;
A
#
# COMPACT_ATOMS: atom_id res chain seq x y z
N MET A 1 -49.25 -52.09 23.22
CA MET A 1 -47.90 -51.64 23.64
C MET A 1 -47.69 -50.23 23.10
N ASN A 2 -46.94 -49.42 23.86
CA ASN A 2 -46.84 -47.95 23.86
C ASN A 2 -46.56 -47.26 22.50
N GLY A 3 -46.77 -45.94 22.42
CA GLY A 3 -46.59 -45.15 21.20
C GLY A 3 -45.86 -43.81 21.38
N ARG A 4 -45.73 -43.10 20.24
CA ARG A 4 -45.49 -41.66 19.97
C ARG A 4 -44.69 -40.73 20.93
N VAL A 5 -43.72 -40.04 20.30
CA VAL A 5 -43.48 -38.56 20.32
C VAL A 5 -42.62 -37.94 21.46
N SER A 6 -41.33 -37.74 21.10
CA SER A 6 -40.57 -36.47 21.20
C SER A 6 -40.09 -35.97 22.61
N PRO A 7 -39.39 -34.81 22.77
CA PRO A 7 -37.96 -34.87 23.16
C PRO A 7 -37.53 -33.91 24.30
N SER A 8 -36.30 -34.06 24.81
CA SER A 8 -35.51 -33.09 25.63
C SER A 8 -34.14 -33.73 25.93
N SER A 9 -33.02 -33.04 26.18
CA SER A 9 -32.72 -31.62 26.45
C SER A 9 -31.31 -31.28 25.89
N SER A 10 -31.06 -30.12 25.25
CA SER A 10 -30.51 -28.88 25.85
C SER A 10 -29.11 -29.09 26.48
N ILE A 11 -28.01 -28.57 25.92
CA ILE A 11 -27.32 -27.28 26.26
C ILE A 11 -25.97 -27.31 25.50
N ASP A 12 -25.35 -26.24 24.95
CA ASP A 12 -25.70 -24.80 24.85
C ASP A 12 -25.19 -24.16 23.53
N ARG A 13 -25.22 -22.82 23.45
CA ARG A 13 -24.88 -21.96 22.32
C ARG A 13 -23.37 -21.75 22.12
N GLY A 14 -22.77 -22.56 21.26
CA GLY A 14 -21.50 -22.24 20.59
C GLY A 14 -21.70 -21.25 19.44
N GLY A 15 -22.23 -20.06 19.72
CA GLY A 15 -22.41 -19.01 18.73
C GLY A 15 -21.05 -18.43 18.33
N THR A 16 -20.37 -19.06 17.36
CA THR A 16 -19.19 -18.47 16.74
C THR A 16 -19.63 -17.18 16.07
N ALA A 17 -19.43 -16.06 16.77
CA ALA A 17 -19.48 -14.76 16.15
C ALA A 17 -18.39 -14.78 15.07
N ILE A 18 -18.82 -14.98 13.83
CA ILE A 18 -18.10 -14.44 12.69
C ILE A 18 -17.98 -12.97 13.02
N PHE A 19 -16.80 -12.54 13.47
CA PHE A 19 -16.43 -11.15 13.37
C PHE A 19 -16.45 -10.86 11.88
N MET A 20 -17.64 -10.46 11.41
CA MET A 20 -17.75 -9.56 10.29
C MET A 20 -16.98 -8.34 10.76
N ALA A 21 -15.67 -8.34 10.49
CA ALA A 21 -14.89 -7.13 10.46
C ALA A 21 -15.73 -6.21 9.59
N SER A 22 -16.34 -5.21 10.21
CA SER A 22 -17.12 -4.24 9.48
C SER A 22 -16.18 -3.76 8.39
N PRO A 23 -16.58 -3.81 7.10
CA PRO A 23 -15.70 -3.33 6.05
C PRO A 23 -15.29 -1.93 6.49
N PHE A 24 -13.99 -1.71 6.69
CA PHE A 24 -13.47 -0.46 7.24
C PHE A 24 -13.70 0.57 6.14
N GLN A 25 -14.90 1.15 6.12
CA GLN A 25 -15.32 2.06 5.08
C GLN A 25 -14.40 3.27 5.15
N PRO A 26 -13.71 3.61 4.04
CA PRO A 26 -12.85 4.79 4.01
C PRO A 26 -13.66 6.00 4.45
N ASN A 27 -13.04 6.90 5.22
CA ASN A 27 -13.71 8.14 5.57
C ASN A 27 -13.67 9.07 4.35
N TYR A 28 -14.63 8.94 3.44
CA TYR A 28 -14.77 9.75 2.23
C TYR A 28 -14.98 11.26 2.50
N SER A 29 -15.30 11.66 3.74
CA SER A 29 -15.30 13.07 4.15
C SER A 29 -13.92 13.59 4.57
N SER A 30 -12.92 12.71 4.70
CA SER A 30 -11.56 13.09 5.06
C SER A 30 -10.79 13.61 3.84
N ARG A 31 -10.01 14.66 4.07
CA ARG A 31 -9.14 15.28 3.05
C ARG A 31 -8.17 14.26 2.43
N ALA A 32 -7.60 13.35 3.22
CA ALA A 32 -6.65 12.35 2.72
C ALA A 32 -7.27 11.37 1.71
N VAL A 33 -8.53 10.96 1.91
CA VAL A 33 -9.26 10.14 0.93
C VAL A 33 -9.56 10.93 -0.34
N GLN A 34 -9.98 12.20 -0.20
CA GLN A 34 -10.28 13.06 -1.34
C GLN A 34 -9.02 13.34 -2.20
N GLU A 35 -7.89 13.67 -1.57
CA GLU A 35 -6.61 13.91 -2.27
C GLU A 35 -6.10 12.64 -2.96
N ALA A 36 -6.24 11.45 -2.34
CA ALA A 36 -5.84 10.19 -2.96
C ALA A 36 -6.73 9.81 -4.16
N LEU A 37 -8.05 10.02 -4.08
CA LEU A 37 -8.97 9.79 -5.21
C LEU A 37 -8.76 10.80 -6.35
N GLU A 38 -8.50 12.08 -6.04
CA GLU A 38 -8.18 13.10 -7.06
C GLU A 38 -6.86 12.78 -7.78
N HIS A 39 -5.84 12.31 -7.05
CA HIS A 39 -4.59 11.85 -7.64
C HIS A 39 -4.80 10.58 -8.51
N LEU A 40 -5.58 9.60 -8.04
CA LEU A 40 -5.92 8.40 -8.81
C LEU A 40 -6.74 8.71 -10.09
N ALA A 41 -7.60 9.73 -10.06
CA ALA A 41 -8.40 10.16 -11.21
C ALA A 41 -7.62 11.01 -12.23
N SER A 42 -6.49 11.60 -11.84
CA SER A 42 -5.71 12.53 -12.68
C SER A 42 -4.38 11.97 -13.21
N ILE A 43 -3.95 10.81 -12.73
CA ILE A 43 -2.71 10.15 -13.15
C ILE A 43 -2.82 9.48 -14.53
N ASP A 44 -1.75 9.55 -15.32
CA ASP A 44 -1.66 8.79 -16.59
C ASP A 44 -1.46 7.29 -16.33
N LEU A 45 -1.95 6.43 -17.23
CA LEU A 45 -1.87 4.97 -17.05
C LEU A 45 -0.42 4.44 -17.03
N ILE A 46 0.53 5.10 -17.70
CA ILE A 46 1.96 4.74 -17.67
C ILE A 46 2.58 5.14 -16.32
N GLU A 47 2.16 6.28 -15.78
CA GLU A 47 2.55 6.72 -14.44
C GLU A 47 1.90 5.85 -13.35
N LEU A 48 0.66 5.40 -13.53
CA LEU A 48 -0.03 4.45 -12.64
C LEU A 48 0.70 3.11 -12.55
N CYS A 49 1.15 2.56 -13.69
CA CYS A 49 2.03 1.38 -13.73
C CYS A 49 3.32 1.63 -12.94
N SER A 50 3.88 2.84 -13.06
CA SER A 50 5.10 3.25 -12.36
C SER A 50 4.88 3.47 -10.86
N GLU A 51 3.69 3.89 -10.42
CA GLU A 51 3.34 4.06 -9.00
C GLU A 51 2.96 2.73 -8.31
N ALA A 52 2.41 1.76 -9.05
CA ALA A 52 2.14 0.41 -8.53
C ALA A 52 3.43 -0.38 -8.24
N LYS A 53 4.49 -0.16 -9.04
CA LYS A 53 5.72 -0.95 -9.03
C LYS A 53 6.49 -0.95 -7.69
N VAL A 54 6.97 -2.10 -7.25
CA VAL A 54 7.93 -2.26 -6.16
C VAL A 54 9.27 -1.65 -6.60
N GLU A 55 9.71 -0.61 -5.89
CA GLU A 55 11.02 0.02 -6.09
C GLU A 55 11.85 -0.10 -4.82
N HIS A 56 13.15 -0.31 -5.01
CA HIS A 56 14.10 -0.57 -3.94
C HIS A 56 15.06 0.60 -3.73
N CYS A 57 15.41 0.90 -2.48
CA CYS A 57 16.24 2.05 -2.13
C CYS A 57 17.66 1.94 -2.71
N ARG A 58 17.99 2.83 -3.66
CA ARG A 58 19.23 2.85 -4.44
C ARG A 58 20.38 3.61 -3.75
N ALA A 59 20.37 3.65 -2.42
CA ALA A 59 21.45 4.27 -1.65
C ALA A 59 22.69 3.35 -1.62
N THR A 60 23.81 3.85 -2.15
CA THR A 60 25.03 3.06 -2.42
C THR A 60 26.29 3.49 -1.67
N ARG A 61 26.23 4.50 -0.77
CA ARG A 61 27.45 5.08 -0.19
C ARG A 61 28.26 4.13 0.71
N ASP A 62 27.62 3.24 1.46
CA ASP A 62 28.25 2.55 2.60
C ASP A 62 28.09 1.01 2.57
N LEU A 63 28.69 0.33 1.58
CA LEU A 63 28.99 -1.13 1.49
C LEU A 63 27.85 -2.18 1.70
N ARG A 64 26.63 -1.77 2.04
CA ARG A 64 25.40 -2.55 1.90
C ARG A 64 24.38 -1.66 1.21
N SER A 65 23.93 -2.04 0.01
CA SER A 65 22.81 -1.36 -0.65
C SER A 65 21.60 -1.40 0.28
N CYS A 66 20.99 -0.25 0.56
CA CYS A 66 19.93 -0.19 1.57
C CYS A 66 18.77 -1.15 1.27
N GLY A 67 18.41 -1.33 0.00
CA GLY A 67 17.57 -2.44 -0.46
C GLY A 67 16.13 -2.49 0.08
N ARG A 68 15.71 -1.55 0.94
CA ARG A 68 14.34 -1.48 1.47
C ARG A 68 13.39 -0.87 0.45
N TYR A 69 12.12 -1.28 0.48
CA TYR A 69 11.07 -0.73 -0.37
C TYR A 69 10.95 0.79 -0.27
N VAL A 70 10.65 1.42 -1.41
CA VAL A 70 10.50 2.86 -1.55
C VAL A 70 9.01 3.22 -1.64
N GLN A 71 8.50 3.74 -0.52
CA GLN A 71 7.11 4.18 -0.35
C GLN A 71 6.87 5.63 -0.81
N TYR A 72 7.93 6.36 -1.16
CA TYR A 72 7.92 7.81 -1.39
C TYR A 72 8.70 8.18 -2.66
N VAL A 73 8.28 9.26 -3.33
CA VAL A 73 9.05 9.88 -4.43
C VAL A 73 9.69 11.18 -3.98
N LEU A 74 10.83 11.51 -4.60
CA LEU A 74 11.51 12.80 -4.37
C LEU A 74 10.72 13.94 -5.01
N ASN A 75 10.30 14.93 -4.21
CA ASN A 75 9.55 16.09 -4.71
C ASN A 75 10.33 16.93 -5.74
N SER A 76 11.66 16.83 -5.75
CA SER A 76 12.53 17.52 -6.71
C SER A 76 12.52 16.93 -8.12
N CYS A 77 12.09 15.68 -8.30
CA CYS A 77 12.27 14.96 -9.56
C CYS A 77 11.40 13.69 -9.74
N SER A 78 10.31 13.52 -8.98
CA SER A 78 9.35 12.39 -8.97
C SER A 78 9.91 10.96 -8.89
N HIS A 79 11.22 10.77 -8.66
CA HIS A 79 11.84 9.45 -8.65
C HIS A 79 11.70 8.72 -7.30
N ALA A 80 11.13 7.50 -7.34
CA ALA A 80 11.07 6.53 -6.25
C ALA A 80 12.44 5.86 -6.01
N SER A 81 13.44 6.66 -5.64
CA SER A 81 14.86 6.23 -5.65
C SER A 81 15.46 5.94 -4.27
N LEU A 82 14.86 6.44 -3.19
CA LEU A 82 15.38 6.40 -1.83
C LEU A 82 14.24 6.17 -0.82
N CYS A 83 14.48 5.32 0.17
CA CYS A 83 13.61 5.25 1.36
C CYS A 83 13.74 6.53 2.23
N SER A 84 12.82 6.71 3.16
CA SER A 84 12.69 7.93 3.97
C SER A 84 13.98 8.29 4.72
N GLU A 85 14.69 7.32 5.31
CA GLU A 85 15.92 7.57 6.08
C GLU A 85 17.15 7.79 5.18
N CYS A 86 17.23 7.12 4.03
CA CYS A 86 18.31 7.37 3.08
C CYS A 86 18.14 8.71 2.37
N SER A 87 16.90 9.18 2.14
CA SER A 87 16.64 10.54 1.64
C SER A 87 17.29 11.62 2.53
N GLN A 88 17.37 11.38 3.85
CA GLN A 88 17.99 12.32 4.78
C GLN A 88 19.51 12.41 4.65
N ARG A 89 20.17 11.34 4.15
CA ARG A 89 21.62 11.22 4.03
C ARG A 89 22.14 11.48 2.61
N CYS A 90 21.25 11.51 1.62
CA CYS A 90 21.57 11.79 0.23
C CYS A 90 21.25 13.25 -0.12
N ASP A 91 22.20 13.90 -0.78
CA ASP A 91 22.06 15.27 -1.31
C ASP A 91 21.62 15.29 -2.79
N ILE A 92 21.63 14.12 -3.46
CA ILE A 92 21.47 13.97 -4.91
C ILE A 92 20.63 12.71 -5.18
N CYS A 93 19.68 12.78 -6.12
CA CYS A 93 18.92 11.62 -6.59
C CYS A 93 19.85 10.57 -7.25
N PRO A 94 19.82 9.30 -6.81
CA PRO A 94 20.63 8.23 -7.42
C PRO A 94 20.32 7.95 -8.89
N ILE A 95 19.12 8.31 -9.37
CA ILE A 95 18.67 8.03 -10.75
C ILE A 95 19.05 9.18 -11.69
N CYS A 96 18.46 10.37 -11.50
CA CYS A 96 18.62 11.49 -12.44
C CYS A 96 19.65 12.55 -12.02
N ARG A 97 20.35 12.36 -10.90
CA ARG A 97 21.37 13.29 -10.36
C ARG A 97 20.88 14.71 -10.00
N ILE A 98 19.56 14.97 -10.02
CA ILE A 98 18.99 16.23 -9.54
C ILE A 98 19.26 16.38 -8.02
N PRO A 99 19.67 17.57 -7.53
CA PRO A 99 19.85 17.82 -6.09
C PRO A 99 18.56 17.65 -5.29
N ILE A 100 18.67 17.06 -4.11
CA ILE A 100 17.55 16.90 -3.17
C ILE A 100 17.57 18.10 -2.20
N PRO A 101 16.52 18.95 -2.15
CA PRO A 101 16.45 20.06 -1.21
C PRO A 101 16.67 19.60 0.23
N LYS A 102 17.47 20.34 1.02
CA LYS A 102 17.75 20.00 2.43
C LYS A 102 16.70 20.52 3.41
N THR A 103 15.79 21.37 2.95
CA THR A 103 14.76 22.07 3.74
C THR A 103 13.39 21.90 3.10
N GLY A 104 12.33 21.90 3.92
CA GLY A 104 10.95 21.69 3.47
C GLY A 104 10.60 20.21 3.28
N ILE A 105 9.44 19.96 2.66
CA ILE A 105 8.93 18.60 2.42
C ILE A 105 9.69 18.00 1.23
N ARG A 106 10.59 17.05 1.51
CA ARG A 106 11.51 16.43 0.53
C ARG A 106 10.88 15.28 -0.27
N LEU A 107 9.85 14.67 0.31
CA LEU A 107 9.20 13.44 -0.15
C LEU A 107 7.68 13.63 -0.14
N ARG A 108 6.98 13.09 -1.13
CA ARG A 108 5.56 12.74 -1.05
C ARG A 108 5.42 11.22 -1.08
N PRO A 109 4.37 10.62 -0.50
CA PRO A 109 4.13 9.20 -0.68
C PRO A 109 3.84 8.91 -2.17
N ARG A 110 3.86 7.62 -2.50
CA ARG A 110 3.48 7.10 -3.81
C ARG A 110 2.01 6.75 -3.80
N LEU A 111 1.31 6.87 -4.93
CA LEU A 111 -0.15 6.74 -4.99
C LEU A 111 -0.68 5.45 -4.31
N TYR A 112 -0.03 4.31 -4.52
CA TYR A 112 -0.38 3.05 -3.82
C TYR A 112 -0.35 3.19 -2.28
N TYR A 113 0.65 3.90 -1.76
CA TYR A 113 0.80 4.15 -0.33
C TYR A 113 -0.12 5.27 0.18
N GLU A 114 -0.43 6.28 -0.62
CA GLU A 114 -1.47 7.29 -0.31
C GLU A 114 -2.85 6.63 -0.15
N CYS A 115 -3.19 5.68 -1.04
CA CYS A 115 -4.40 4.87 -0.93
C CYS A 115 -4.39 3.95 0.32
N ILE A 116 -3.24 3.45 0.77
CA ILE A 116 -3.14 2.71 2.05
C ILE A 116 -3.32 3.65 3.25
N GLU A 117 -2.65 4.80 3.26
CA GLU A 117 -2.67 5.75 4.39
C GLU A 117 -4.03 6.42 4.58
N SER A 118 -4.77 6.63 3.48
CA SER A 118 -6.17 7.08 3.49
C SER A 118 -7.19 5.97 3.81
N GLY A 119 -6.76 4.70 3.82
CA GLY A 119 -7.60 3.54 4.10
C GLY A 119 -8.44 3.03 2.91
N LEU A 120 -8.26 3.59 1.70
CA LEU A 120 -8.86 3.10 0.46
C LEU A 120 -8.38 1.68 0.11
N ILE A 121 -7.08 1.40 0.31
CA ILE A 121 -6.51 0.05 0.19
C ILE A 121 -6.27 -0.50 1.59
N SER A 122 -6.94 -1.60 1.91
CA SER A 122 -6.69 -2.34 3.15
C SER A 122 -5.24 -2.83 3.20
N LYS A 123 -4.51 -2.44 4.25
CA LYS A 123 -3.13 -2.87 4.47
C LYS A 123 -3.08 -4.37 4.80
N ARG A 124 -3.02 -5.21 3.77
CA ARG A 124 -2.67 -6.63 3.92
C ARG A 124 -1.34 -6.72 4.68
N CYS A 125 -1.29 -7.56 5.71
CA CYS A 125 -0.22 -7.54 6.71
C CYS A 125 1.17 -8.01 6.20
N ASP A 126 1.27 -8.38 4.93
CA ASP A 126 2.39 -9.11 4.34
C ASP A 126 3.67 -8.28 4.15
N GLU A 127 3.58 -6.94 4.15
CA GLU A 127 4.76 -6.05 4.09
C GLU A 127 5.75 -6.24 5.27
N ARG A 128 5.36 -6.94 6.34
CA ARG A 128 6.22 -7.13 7.54
C ARG A 128 7.07 -8.39 7.55
N PHE A 129 6.93 -9.29 6.57
CA PHE A 129 7.54 -10.64 6.62
C PHE A 129 8.12 -11.13 5.28
N GLN A 130 8.72 -10.24 4.48
CA GLN A 130 9.41 -10.63 3.24
C GLN A 130 10.88 -10.18 3.24
N ASP A 131 11.62 -10.61 4.26
CA ASP A 131 13.08 -10.68 4.18
C ASP A 131 13.47 -11.95 3.40
N LYS A 132 13.82 -11.73 2.12
CA LYS A 132 14.46 -12.66 1.14
C LYS A 132 13.55 -13.56 0.28
N GLU A 133 13.98 -13.64 -0.98
CA GLU A 133 13.75 -14.73 -1.95
C GLU A 133 12.31 -14.96 -2.45
N ASP A 134 11.86 -14.12 -3.38
CA ASP A 134 11.61 -14.59 -4.78
C ASP A 134 11.39 -13.41 -5.76
N ALA A 135 12.15 -13.35 -6.85
CA ALA A 135 11.97 -12.29 -7.88
C ALA A 135 10.63 -12.47 -8.65
N ASP A 136 10.17 -13.71 -8.79
CA ASP A 136 8.87 -14.03 -9.36
C ASP A 136 7.71 -13.52 -8.46
N ASN A 137 7.96 -13.35 -7.15
CA ASN A 137 6.99 -12.80 -6.20
C ASN A 137 6.95 -11.26 -6.21
N GLU A 138 7.96 -10.57 -6.77
CA GLU A 138 7.91 -9.12 -7.00
C GLU A 138 6.97 -8.79 -8.17
N LEU A 139 7.02 -9.57 -9.27
CA LEU A 139 6.12 -9.41 -10.41
C LEU A 139 4.64 -9.66 -10.04
N THR A 140 4.37 -10.65 -9.18
CA THR A 140 3.01 -10.85 -8.66
C THR A 140 2.58 -9.70 -7.74
N THR A 141 3.50 -9.12 -6.97
CA THR A 141 3.23 -7.97 -6.09
C THR A 141 2.89 -6.71 -6.91
N ASP A 142 3.67 -6.37 -7.94
CA ASP A 142 3.39 -5.23 -8.83
C ASP A 142 1.98 -5.29 -9.41
N VAL A 143 1.59 -6.47 -9.93
CA VAL A 143 0.28 -6.71 -10.52
C VAL A 143 -0.83 -6.65 -9.46
N GLN A 144 -0.62 -7.19 -8.25
CA GLN A 144 -1.58 -7.07 -7.14
C GLN A 144 -1.80 -5.63 -6.68
N ARG A 145 -0.74 -4.82 -6.66
CA ARG A 145 -0.83 -3.38 -6.33
C ARG A 145 -1.63 -2.62 -7.38
N LEU A 146 -1.40 -2.92 -8.66
CA LEU A 146 -2.14 -2.34 -9.77
C LEU A 146 -3.63 -2.75 -9.73
N TYR A 147 -3.95 -4.02 -9.48
CA TYR A 147 -5.34 -4.44 -9.28
C TYR A 147 -5.99 -3.74 -8.08
N SER A 148 -5.27 -3.58 -6.95
CA SER A 148 -5.81 -2.86 -5.79
C SER A 148 -6.15 -1.39 -6.12
N LEU A 149 -5.40 -0.75 -7.02
CA LEU A 149 -5.69 0.61 -7.49
C LEU A 149 -6.90 0.64 -8.44
N PHE A 150 -7.04 -0.36 -9.31
CA PHE A 150 -8.24 -0.51 -10.15
C PHE A 150 -9.50 -0.84 -9.34
N ASP A 151 -9.40 -1.68 -8.30
CA ASP A 151 -10.53 -1.96 -7.39
C ASP A 151 -11.01 -0.66 -6.73
N VAL A 152 -10.10 0.18 -6.22
CA VAL A 152 -10.45 1.51 -5.67
C VAL A 152 -11.10 2.42 -6.72
N ALA A 153 -10.58 2.47 -7.95
CA ALA A 153 -11.17 3.27 -9.03
C ALA A 153 -12.60 2.79 -9.38
N LEU A 154 -12.81 1.47 -9.49
CA LEU A 154 -14.12 0.86 -9.78
C LEU A 154 -15.12 1.08 -8.64
N GLU A 155 -14.70 0.95 -7.38
CA GLU A 155 -15.56 1.21 -6.21
C GLU A 155 -15.97 2.70 -6.11
N ASN A 156 -15.15 3.61 -6.63
CA ASN A 156 -15.37 5.06 -6.57
C ASN A 156 -15.91 5.67 -7.87
N ASN A 157 -16.06 4.89 -8.94
CA ASN A 157 -16.54 5.33 -10.27
C ASN A 157 -15.64 6.42 -10.90
N LEU A 158 -14.32 6.21 -10.84
CA LEU A 158 -13.30 7.05 -11.49
C LEU A 158 -13.07 6.65 -12.96
#